data_AF-F3YVN0-F1
#
_entry.id   AF-F3YVN0-F1
#
_cell.length_a   1.000
_cell.length_b   1.000
_cell.length_c   1.000
_cell.angle_alpha   90.00
_cell.angle_beta   90.00
_cell.angle_gamma   90.00
#
_symmetry.space_group_name_H-M   'P 1'
#
loop_
_entity.id
_entity.type
_entity.pdbx_description
1 polymer ?
#
loop_
_entity_poly.entity_id
_entity_poly.type
_entity_poly.pdbx_seq_one_letter_code
_entity_poly.pdbx_strand_id
1 'polypeptide(L)' 'MQRFPELMEKYRGWRCAACGEEMTPGPVALEYMGNEFVVELPVCKTCGQVLVPEELALGKMHEVEQILEDK' A
#
# COMPACT_ATOMS: atom_id res chain seq x y z
N MET A 1 -11.79 -0.49 4.50
CA MET A 1 -10.37 -0.09 4.48
C MET A 1 -9.56 -1.36 4.53
N GLN A 2 -8.99 -1.77 3.41
CA GLN A 2 -8.15 -2.96 3.36
C GLN A 2 -6.83 -2.64 4.09
N ARG A 3 -6.46 -3.51 5.01
CA ARG A 3 -5.24 -3.36 5.81
C ARG A 3 -4.41 -4.61 5.60
N PHE A 4 -3.18 -4.42 5.15
CA PHE A 4 -2.23 -5.50 4.90
C PHE A 4 -1.19 -5.53 6.03
N PRO A 5 -1.47 -6.22 7.16
CA PRO A 5 -0.56 -6.24 8.30
C PRO A 5 0.81 -6.82 7.96
N GLU A 6 0.87 -7.78 7.03
CA GLU A 6 2.11 -8.39 6.54
C GLU A 6 3.05 -7.37 5.87
N LEU A 7 2.49 -6.42 5.12
CA LEU A 7 3.24 -5.33 4.48
C LEU A 7 3.83 -4.38 5.53
N MET A 8 3.03 -4.03 6.54
CA MET A 8 3.48 -3.12 7.60
C MET A 8 4.60 -3.73 8.46
N GLU A 9 4.60 -5.05 8.66
CA GLU A 9 5.69 -5.74 9.34
C GLU A 9 6.97 -5.77 8.48
N LYS A 10 6.83 -6.13 7.20
CA LYS A 10 7.95 -6.24 6.26
C LYS A 10 8.70 -4.93 6.07
N TYR A 11 7.98 -3.81 6.07
CA TYR A 11 8.55 -2.47 5.88
C TYR A 11 8.68 -1.67 7.19
N ARG A 12 8.61 -2.35 8.34
CA ARG A 12 8.81 -1.72 9.65
C ARG A 12 10.18 -1.05 9.72
N GLY A 13 10.21 0.23 10.10
CA GLY A 13 11.46 1.00 10.21
C GLY A 13 12.03 1.49 8.88
N TRP A 14 11.28 1.36 7.79
CA TRP A 14 11.68 1.95 6.51
C TRP A 14 11.74 3.47 6.61
N ARG A 15 12.74 4.05 5.95
CA ARG A 15 12.96 5.49 5.89
C ARG A 15 12.84 5.99 4.47
N CYS A 16 12.27 7.17 4.32
CA CYS A 16 12.18 7.84 3.04
C CYS A 16 13.59 8.09 2.48
N ALA A 17 13.86 7.67 1.23
CA ALA A 17 15.15 7.88 0.61
C ALA A 17 15.46 9.37 0.33
N ALA A 18 14.43 10.20 0.14
CA ALA A 18 14.58 11.63 -0.09
C ALA A 18 14.77 12.43 1.21
N CYS A 19 14.01 12.10 2.27
CA CYS A 19 14.01 12.88 3.51
C CYS A 19 14.84 12.27 4.65
N GLY A 20 15.12 10.96 4.61
CA GLY A 20 15.76 10.23 5.70
C GLY A 20 14.87 10.00 6.93
N GLU A 21 13.59 10.39 6.88
CA GLU A 21 12.63 10.24 7.97
C GLU A 21 11.88 8.91 7.93
N GLU A 22 11.42 8.47 9.10
CA GLU A 22 10.65 7.24 9.27
C GLU A 22 9.30 7.34 8.55
N MET A 23 8.97 6.30 7.80
CA MET A 23 7.67 6.21 7.13
C MET A 23 6.62 5.72 8.12
N THR A 24 5.48 6.41 8.14
CA THR A 24 4.37 6.07 9.03
C THR A 24 3.18 5.54 8.22
N PRO A 25 2.40 4.56 8.73
CA PRO A 25 1.18 4.13 8.08
C PRO A 25 0.22 5.31 7.85
N GLY A 26 -0.31 5.42 6.64
CA GLY A 26 -1.29 6.43 6.26
C GLY A 26 -2.16 5.95 5.09
N PRO A 27 -3.36 6.52 4.92
CA PRO A 27 -4.26 6.18 3.83
C PRO A 27 -3.70 6.70 2.50
N VAL A 28 -3.68 5.83 1.49
CA VAL A 28 -3.26 6.13 0.14
C VAL A 28 -4.31 5.64 -0.83
N ALA A 29 -4.79 6.54 -1.69
CA ALA A 29 -5.65 6.21 -2.82
C ALA A 29 -4.77 5.69 -3.97
N LEU A 30 -5.06 4.48 -4.43
CA LEU A 30 -4.43 3.86 -5.58
C LEU A 30 -5.50 3.59 -6.64
N GLU A 31 -5.15 3.83 -7.89
CA GLU A 31 -5.96 3.44 -9.04
C GLU A 31 -5.25 2.31 -9.77
N TYR A 32 -5.95 1.19 -9.97
CA TYR A 32 -5.46 0.07 -10.75
C TYR A 32 -6.53 -0.43 -11.71
N MET A 33 -6.21 -0.44 -13.01
CA MET A 33 -7.11 -0.89 -14.08
C MET A 33 -8.53 -0.28 -14.01
N GLY A 34 -8.63 0.99 -13.63
CA GLY A 34 -9.92 1.71 -13.52
C GLY A 34 -10.70 1.46 -12.22
N ASN A 35 -10.12 0.73 -11.26
CA ASN A 35 -10.66 0.61 -9.91
C ASN A 35 -9.82 1.45 -8.95
N GLU A 36 -10.47 2.37 -8.24
CA GLU A 36 -9.86 3.14 -7.16
C GLU A 36 -10.10 2.45 -5.82
N PHE A 37 -9.06 2.33 -5.01
CA PHE A 37 -9.15 1.79 -3.66
C PHE A 37 -8.20 2.53 -2.71
N VAL A 38 -8.61 2.61 -1.44
CA VAL A 38 -7.84 3.27 -0.38
C VAL A 38 -7.24 2.22 0.56
N VAL A 39 -5.92 2.20 0.64
CA VAL A 39 -5.14 1.26 1.45
C VAL A 39 -4.23 2.00 2.43
N GLU A 40 -3.96 1.38 3.58
CA GLU A 40 -3.00 1.90 4.55
C GLU A 40 -1.58 1.45 4.17
N LEU A 41 -0.73 2.39 3.77
CA LEU A 41 0.67 2.14 3.37
C LEU A 41 1.65 3.04 4.13
N PRO A 42 2.94 2.69 4.19
CA PRO A 42 3.95 3.58 4.73
C PRO A 42 4.08 4.85 3.86
N VAL A 43 3.85 6.00 4.48
CA VAL A 43 3.94 7.32 3.85
C VAL A 43 4.95 8.18 4.60
N CYS A 44 5.76 8.93 3.85
CA CYS A 44 6.63 9.95 4.41
C CYS A 44 5.82 11.20 4.74
N LYS A 45 5.82 11.62 6.00
CA LYS A 45 5.09 12.84 6.44
C LYS A 45 5.65 14.15 5.87
N THR A 46 6.88 14.13 5.36
CA THR A 46 7.61 15.34 4.98
C THR A 46 7.50 15.64 3.50
N CYS A 47 7.69 14.64 2.64
CA CYS A 47 7.55 14.79 1.18
C CYS A 47 6.28 14.17 0.61
N GLY A 48 5.53 13.38 1.40
CA GLY A 48 4.34 12.67 0.93
C GLY A 48 4.64 11.43 0.08
N GLN A 49 5.91 11.01 -0.05
CA GLN A 49 6.22 9.77 -0.78
C GLN A 49 5.56 8.57 -0.11
N VAL A 50 4.96 7.73 -0.94
CA VAL A 50 4.36 6.46 -0.53
C VAL A 50 5.28 5.32 -0.92
N LEU A 51 5.48 4.38 -0.01
CA LEU A 51 6.13 3.12 -0.33
C LEU A 51 5.06 2.16 -0.87
N VAL A 52 5.09 1.92 -2.18
CA VAL A 52 4.25 0.92 -2.83
C VAL A 52 5.06 -0.37 -2.99
N PRO A 53 4.75 -1.43 -2.21
CA PRO A 53 5.39 -2.73 -2.35
C PRO A 53 5.16 -3.31 -3.74
N GLU A 54 6.15 -4.04 -4.23
CA GLU A 54 6.06 -4.73 -5.51
C GLU A 54 4.84 -5.66 -5.58
N GLU A 55 4.47 -6.32 -4.48
CA GLU A 55 3.26 -7.16 -4.43
C GLU A 55 1.94 -6.40 -4.61
N LEU A 56 1.90 -5.11 -4.26
CA LEU A 56 0.75 -4.25 -4.60
C LEU A 56 0.85 -3.70 -6.02
N ALA A 57 2.05 -3.37 -6.48
CA ALA A 57 2.29 -2.83 -7.83
C ALA A 57 2.13 -3.89 -8.94
N LEU A 58 2.54 -5.14 -8.69
CA LEU A 58 2.34 -6.29 -9.57
C LEU A 58 0.89 -6.78 -9.57
N GLY A 59 0.03 -6.16 -8.75
CA GLY A 59 -1.35 -6.56 -8.59
C GLY A 59 -1.41 -7.90 -7.87
N LYS A 60 -1.29 -7.90 -6.54
CA LYS A 60 -1.87 -8.97 -5.73
C LYS A 60 -3.39 -8.97 -5.95
N MET A 61 -3.76 -9.64 -7.03
CA MET A 61 -4.97 -10.41 -7.23
C MET A 61 -5.12 -11.37 -6.05
N HIS A 62 -5.58 -10.86 -4.91
CA HIS A 62 -6.11 -11.73 -3.87
C HIS A 62 -7.51 -11.29 -3.43
N GLU A 63 -7.83 -10.00 -3.53
CA GLU A 63 -9.21 -9.53 -3.34
C GLU A 63 -10.06 -9.48 -4.61
N VAL A 64 -9.45 -9.43 -5.80
CA VAL A 64 -10.21 -9.52 -7.07
C VAL A 64 -10.73 -10.94 -7.31
N GLU A 65 -10.04 -11.97 -6.80
CA GLU A 65 -10.47 -13.36 -6.94
C GLU A 65 -11.66 -13.71 -6.03
N GLN A 66 -11.73 -13.18 -4.79
CA GLN A 66 -12.88 -13.44 -3.91
C GLN A 66 -14.19 -12.79 -4.37
N ILE A 67 -14.15 -11.79 -5.25
CA ILE A 67 -15.34 -11.16 -5.84
C ILE A 67 -15.86 -11.96 -7.05
N LEU A 68 -15.03 -12.81 -7.66
CA LEU A 68 -15.39 -13.63 -8.83
C LEU A 68 -15.85 -15.06 -8.48
N GLU A 69 -15.81 -15.46 -7.19
CA GLU A 69 -16.25 -16.78 -6.72
C GLU A 69 -17.73 -16.82 -6.23
N ASP A 70 -18.49 -15.72 -6.41
CA ASP A 70 -19.95 -15.71 -6.28
C ASP A 70 -20.61 -15.59 -7.66
N LYS A 71 -20.46 -16.64 -8.49
CA LYS A 71 -21.39 -16.89 -9.60
C LYS A 71 -21.47 -18.35 -10.02
#